data_AF-A0A849R7A7-F1
#
_entry.id   AF-A0A849R7A7-F1
#
_cell.length_a   1.000
_cell.length_b   1.000
_cell.length_c   1.000
_cell.angle_alpha   90.00
_cell.angle_beta   90.00
_cell.angle_gamma   90.00
#
_symmetry.space_group_name_H-M   'P 1'
#
loop_
_entity.id
_entity.type
_entity.pdbx_description
1 polymer ?
#
loop_
_entity_poly.entity_id
_entity_poly.type
_entity_poly.pdbx_seq_one_letter_code
_entity_poly.pdbx_strand_id
1 'polypeptide(L)'
;MQDQPRIIVIDDDPLIRLLVGKALQAVGLQTTETASAEEGLALFARCGADAVLLDVMMPGGMDGFAACALLRQLPEGQHIPVLMMTGLEDLESINHAFESGATDFITKPINIPLLGHRVRYMLRASHTTQCLLESEQRLHRMAYFDSLTDLPNRQFFREHLQRIIALAHRQKLKLAVLFLDLDGFKRINDTLGHHLGDQVLQETGERLRKSLRASDALIRTGATQDGDTLARLGGDEFTVLLSMIERDEDAASVAERIRISLAQAFNFDDHELYTTTSIGIAIFPDDGATAEELLKNADLAMYYAKREGGNKYRYFSTKMTDAALRRLALENNLRKAAGHGELELYYQPQLDLVTGTFCGVEALLRWDSVELGCIPPAEFIPLAEEAGLIAAIGEWVLRQACQQAKAWFTDDMPLARMAVNVSTVQLLHKGFYAMVTGILAETRLDPHVLELEITESALVCDEASVMGALSALKQIGVQLAIDDFGMGYSSLSRLKSFPIDRLKVDQSFVHNIEQDPENAAIATAIIAMAKSLGMKVTAEGVETDAQLAFLKDRKCDEAQGFLLAKPMPAIEIREFLLNQLISTE
;
A
#
# COMPACT_ATOMS: atom_id res chain seq x y z
N MET A 1 41.98 4.34 27.21
CA MET A 1 43.40 4.18 26.83
C MET A 1 43.47 4.53 25.35
N GLN A 2 44.07 5.65 24.97
CA GLN A 2 44.32 5.93 23.55
C GLN A 2 45.42 4.97 23.08
N ASP A 3 45.10 4.10 22.13
CA ASP A 3 46.08 3.23 21.49
C ASP A 3 47.10 4.14 20.79
N GLN A 4 48.39 3.98 21.12
CA GLN A 4 49.44 4.82 20.51
C GLN A 4 49.67 4.33 19.08
N PRO A 5 49.80 5.24 18.08
CA PRO A 5 49.99 4.82 16.70
C PRO A 5 51.25 3.96 16.54
N ARG A 6 51.12 2.84 15.83
CA ARG A 6 52.18 1.86 15.58
C ARG A 6 52.86 2.17 14.26
N ILE A 7 54.17 2.33 14.32
CA ILE A 7 55.01 2.71 13.19
C ILE A 7 56.01 1.59 12.95
N ILE A 8 56.05 1.07 11.73
CA ILE A 8 57.11 0.13 11.33
C ILE A 8 58.26 0.94 10.74
N VAL A 9 59.47 0.73 11.24
CA VAL A 9 60.69 1.36 10.76
C VAL A 9 61.55 0.28 10.10
N ILE A 10 61.74 0.42 8.79
CA ILE A 10 62.49 -0.51 7.94
C ILE A 10 63.70 0.24 7.40
N ASP A 11 64.90 -0.15 7.82
CA ASP A 11 66.18 0.43 7.37
C ASP A 11 67.26 -0.62 7.63
N ASP A 12 68.28 -0.78 6.78
CA ASP A 12 69.33 -1.79 6.97
C ASP A 12 70.40 -1.33 7.98
N ASP A 13 70.56 -0.02 8.17
CA ASP A 13 71.51 0.58 9.11
C ASP A 13 70.99 0.55 10.56
N PRO A 14 71.64 -0.21 11.47
CA PRO A 14 71.21 -0.33 12.86
C PRO A 14 71.25 0.99 13.65
N LEU A 15 72.14 1.93 13.28
CA LEU A 15 72.22 3.24 13.93
C LEU A 15 71.06 4.13 13.51
N ILE A 16 70.71 4.14 12.22
CA ILE A 16 69.58 4.91 11.71
C ILE A 16 68.27 4.36 12.26
N ARG A 17 68.05 3.04 12.23
CA ARG A 17 66.88 2.40 12.87
C ARG A 17 66.70 2.84 14.32
N LEU A 18 67.77 2.74 15.12
CA LEU A 18 67.73 3.10 16.54
C LEU A 18 67.44 4.60 16.75
N LEU A 19 68.05 5.48 15.96
CA LEU A 19 67.84 6.93 16.04
C LEU A 19 66.40 7.31 15.69
N VAL A 20 65.89 6.79 14.57
CA VAL A 20 64.51 7.00 14.11
C VAL A 20 63.51 6.43 15.13
N GLY A 21 63.73 5.20 15.58
CA GLY A 21 62.91 4.53 16.59
C GLY A 21 62.81 5.36 17.87
N LYS A 22 63.95 5.83 18.40
CA LYS A 22 63.98 6.69 19.60
C LYS A 22 63.30 8.05 19.38
N ALA A 23 63.50 8.66 18.22
CA ALA A 23 62.88 9.94 17.88
C ALA A 23 61.35 9.86 17.86
N LEU A 24 60.80 8.78 17.29
CA LEU A 24 59.36 8.53 17.22
C LEU A 24 58.78 8.14 18.58
N GLN A 25 59.49 7.32 19.37
CA GLN A 25 59.10 6.99 20.74
C GLN A 25 59.02 8.24 21.64
N ALA A 26 59.96 9.19 21.49
CA ALA A 26 59.98 10.44 22.24
C ALA A 26 58.75 11.34 21.99
N VAL A 27 58.09 11.17 20.83
CA VAL A 27 56.85 11.88 20.49
C VAL A 27 55.58 11.07 20.75
N GLY A 28 55.70 9.92 21.42
CA GLY A 28 54.58 9.08 21.85
C GLY A 28 54.06 8.10 20.80
N LEU A 29 54.88 7.76 19.79
CA LEU A 29 54.56 6.76 18.77
C LEU A 29 55.20 5.41 19.14
N GLN A 30 54.47 4.32 19.00
CA GLN A 30 55.03 2.97 19.17
C GLN A 30 55.79 2.59 17.91
N THR A 31 57.01 2.07 18.06
CA THR A 31 57.83 1.67 16.92
C THR A 31 58.15 0.19 16.96
N THR A 32 58.09 -0.45 15.80
CA THR A 32 58.66 -1.78 15.57
C THR A 32 59.71 -1.67 14.48
N GLU A 33 60.93 -2.11 14.78
CA GLU A 33 62.10 -1.94 13.92
C GLU A 33 62.42 -3.26 13.21
N THR A 34 62.66 -3.23 11.90
CA THR A 34 63.07 -4.40 11.11
C THR A 34 64.25 -4.05 10.20
N ALA A 35 65.14 -5.01 9.98
CA ALA A 35 66.38 -4.78 9.22
C ALA A 35 66.24 -5.02 7.71
N SER A 36 65.15 -5.66 7.27
CA SER A 36 64.86 -5.89 5.85
C SER A 36 63.42 -5.57 5.49
N ALA A 37 63.20 -5.27 4.20
CA ALA A 37 61.88 -5.06 3.61
C ALA A 37 60.96 -6.28 3.81
N GLU A 38 61.47 -7.49 3.62
CA GLU A 38 60.70 -8.73 3.70
C GLU A 38 60.18 -8.98 5.13
N GLU A 39 61.03 -8.74 6.13
CA GLU A 39 60.64 -8.82 7.54
C GLU A 39 59.60 -7.75 7.89
N GLY A 40 59.79 -6.53 7.39
CA GLY A 40 58.87 -5.41 7.60
C GLY A 40 57.49 -5.64 7.00
N LEU A 41 57.42 -6.15 5.77
CA LEU A 41 56.15 -6.52 5.10
C LEU A 41 55.45 -7.68 5.80
N ALA A 42 56.19 -8.71 6.22
CA ALA A 42 55.63 -9.82 6.98
C ALA A 42 55.09 -9.36 8.35
N LEU A 43 55.76 -8.39 8.98
CA LEU A 43 55.33 -7.80 10.24
C LEU A 43 54.07 -6.94 10.06
N PHE A 44 53.99 -6.15 8.99
CA PHE A 44 52.79 -5.40 8.62
C PHE A 44 51.59 -6.33 8.42
N ALA A 45 51.74 -7.41 7.64
CA ALA A 45 50.67 -8.37 7.40
C ALA A 45 50.20 -9.11 8.66
N ARG A 46 51.06 -9.27 9.68
CA ARG A 46 50.74 -9.98 10.92
C ARG A 46 50.17 -9.07 12.01
N CYS A 47 50.66 -7.84 12.11
CA CYS A 47 50.45 -6.98 13.27
C CYS A 47 49.78 -5.63 12.94
N GLY A 48 49.67 -5.27 11.66
CA GLY A 48 49.20 -3.97 11.19
C GLY A 48 50.16 -2.82 11.55
N ALA A 49 49.98 -1.67 10.91
CA ALA A 49 50.66 -0.42 11.27
C ALA A 49 49.86 0.80 10.82
N ASP A 50 50.03 1.91 11.54
CA ASP A 50 49.45 3.21 11.22
C ASP A 50 50.35 4.03 10.27
N ALA A 51 51.66 3.75 10.21
CA ALA A 51 52.57 4.25 9.19
C ALA A 51 53.78 3.34 9.00
N VAL A 52 54.44 3.47 7.85
CA VAL A 52 55.71 2.78 7.56
C VAL A 52 56.78 3.80 7.19
N LEU A 53 57.92 3.74 7.87
CA LEU A 53 59.15 4.42 7.46
C LEU A 53 60.03 3.40 6.77
N LEU A 54 60.45 3.72 5.55
CA LEU A 54 61.06 2.75 4.66
C LEU A 54 62.31 3.34 4.03
N ASP A 55 63.46 2.74 4.30
CA ASP A 55 64.68 3.10 3.61
C ASP A 55 64.62 2.66 2.15
N VAL A 56 65.14 3.50 1.27
CA VAL A 56 65.18 3.22 -0.16
C VAL A 56 66.29 2.21 -0.47
N MET A 57 67.46 2.35 0.16
CA MET A 57 68.66 1.60 -0.19
C MET A 57 68.96 0.52 0.85
N MET A 58 68.46 -0.70 0.65
CA MET A 58 68.73 -1.85 1.53
C MET A 58 69.54 -2.93 0.77
N PRO A 59 70.88 -2.96 0.88
CA PRO A 59 71.73 -3.89 0.14
C PRO A 59 71.53 -5.34 0.60
N GLY A 60 71.41 -6.27 -0.35
CA GLY A 60 71.30 -7.70 -0.05
C GLY A 60 69.88 -8.25 0.00
N GLY A 61 68.86 -7.47 -0.40
CA GLY A 61 67.46 -7.89 -0.46
C GLY A 61 66.61 -6.98 -1.35
N MET A 62 65.30 -6.93 -1.09
CA MET A 62 64.35 -6.03 -1.74
C MET A 62 64.60 -4.56 -1.33
N ASP A 63 64.59 -3.65 -2.32
CA ASP A 63 64.73 -2.21 -2.08
C ASP A 63 63.42 -1.56 -1.57
N GLY A 64 63.50 -0.30 -1.11
CA GLY A 64 62.35 0.41 -0.57
C GLY A 64 61.23 0.66 -1.59
N PHE A 65 61.56 0.85 -2.87
CA PHE A 65 60.56 1.08 -3.92
C PHE A 65 59.70 -0.16 -4.15
N ALA A 66 60.34 -1.32 -4.31
CA ALA A 66 59.67 -2.61 -4.46
C ALA A 66 58.84 -2.96 -3.22
N ALA A 67 59.37 -2.68 -2.02
CA ALA A 67 58.65 -2.91 -0.78
C ALA A 67 57.39 -2.04 -0.66
N CYS A 68 57.46 -0.75 -1.04
CA CYS A 68 56.29 0.14 -1.07
C CYS A 68 55.25 -0.34 -2.09
N ALA A 69 55.67 -0.74 -3.29
CA ALA A 69 54.75 -1.24 -4.31
C ALA A 69 54.02 -2.52 -3.86
N LEU A 70 54.70 -3.44 -3.18
CA LEU A 70 54.08 -4.64 -2.61
C LEU A 70 53.14 -4.30 -1.46
N LEU A 71 53.51 -3.33 -0.62
CA LEU A 71 52.65 -2.89 0.47
C LEU A 71 51.31 -2.35 -0.05
N ARG A 72 51.32 -1.61 -1.17
CA ARG A 72 50.10 -1.09 -1.81
C ARG A 72 49.18 -2.17 -2.40
N GLN A 73 49.69 -3.38 -2.64
CA GLN A 73 48.87 -4.51 -3.10
C GLN A 73 48.11 -5.20 -1.96
N LEU A 74 48.47 -4.93 -0.70
CA LEU A 74 47.77 -5.49 0.45
C LEU A 74 46.48 -4.69 0.74
N PRO A 75 45.36 -5.35 1.14
CA PRO A 75 44.09 -4.67 1.43
C PRO A 75 44.23 -3.56 2.48
N GLU A 76 44.96 -3.83 3.56
CA GLU A 76 45.22 -2.86 4.62
C GLU A 76 46.32 -1.85 4.27
N GLY A 77 47.09 -2.08 3.20
CA GLY A 77 48.22 -1.25 2.80
C GLY A 77 47.90 -0.19 1.75
N GLN A 78 46.72 -0.21 1.12
CA GLN A 78 46.37 0.72 0.03
C GLN A 78 46.46 2.20 0.41
N HIS A 79 46.08 2.55 1.65
CA HIS A 79 45.95 3.96 2.06
C HIS A 79 46.86 4.35 3.24
N ILE A 80 47.72 3.44 3.72
CA ILE A 80 48.59 3.75 4.85
C ILE A 80 49.64 4.78 4.46
N PRO A 81 50.02 5.67 5.37
CA PRO A 81 51.08 6.61 5.11
C PRO A 81 52.47 5.94 5.08
N VAL A 82 53.22 6.13 3.99
CA VAL A 82 54.58 5.61 3.81
C VAL A 82 55.57 6.77 3.67
N LEU A 83 56.54 6.87 4.57
CA LEU A 83 57.61 7.86 4.54
C LEU A 83 58.92 7.20 4.07
N MET A 84 59.35 7.53 2.86
CA MET A 84 60.62 7.03 2.31
C MET A 84 61.81 7.76 2.93
N MET A 85 62.84 7.03 3.36
CA MET A 85 64.12 7.58 3.80
C MET A 85 65.13 7.33 2.68
N THR A 86 65.81 8.37 2.20
CA THR A 86 66.72 8.23 1.05
C THR A 86 68.01 9.02 1.25
N GLY A 87 69.14 8.48 0.77
CA GLY A 87 70.39 9.22 0.62
C GLY A 87 70.52 9.96 -0.72
N LEU A 88 69.53 9.80 -1.60
CA LEU A 88 69.51 10.35 -2.96
C LEU A 88 68.78 11.70 -2.95
N GLU A 89 69.43 12.74 -3.48
CA GLU A 89 68.88 14.10 -3.58
C GLU A 89 68.43 14.46 -5.01
N ASP A 90 68.50 13.51 -5.95
CA ASP A 90 68.07 13.75 -7.33
C ASP A 90 66.55 13.66 -7.51
N LEU A 91 66.05 14.47 -8.45
CA LEU A 91 64.63 14.57 -8.80
C LEU A 91 64.04 13.26 -9.34
N GLU A 92 64.85 12.40 -9.97
CA GLU A 92 64.38 11.12 -10.52
C GLU A 92 63.99 10.15 -9.40
N SER A 93 64.84 10.03 -8.38
CA SER A 93 64.59 9.20 -7.20
C SER A 93 63.39 9.66 -6.37
N ILE A 94 63.15 10.98 -6.30
CA ILE A 94 61.98 11.55 -5.63
C ILE A 94 60.69 11.19 -6.39
N ASN A 95 60.69 11.36 -7.71
CA ASN A 95 59.51 11.01 -8.52
C ASN A 95 59.22 9.51 -8.44
N HIS A 96 60.26 8.67 -8.47
CA HIS A 96 60.11 7.23 -8.35
C HIS A 96 59.51 6.79 -6.99
N ALA A 97 59.82 7.52 -5.91
CA ALA A 97 59.21 7.28 -4.60
C ALA A 97 57.68 7.48 -4.63
N PHE A 98 57.22 8.58 -5.23
CA PHE A 98 55.79 8.86 -5.36
C PHE A 98 55.09 7.91 -6.33
N GLU A 99 55.72 7.54 -7.45
CA GLU A 99 55.19 6.55 -8.40
C GLU A 99 55.02 5.17 -7.76
N SER A 100 55.92 4.81 -6.83
CA SER A 100 55.83 3.56 -6.06
C SER A 100 54.77 3.62 -4.95
N GLY A 101 54.11 4.77 -4.76
CA GLY A 101 53.03 4.97 -3.80
C GLY A 101 53.47 5.50 -2.44
N ALA A 102 54.66 6.10 -2.30
CA ALA A 102 55.05 6.77 -1.06
C ALA A 102 54.20 8.02 -0.80
N THR A 103 53.94 8.32 0.48
CA THR A 103 53.19 9.50 0.89
C THR A 103 54.08 10.73 0.99
N ASP A 104 55.32 10.53 1.42
CA ASP A 104 56.31 11.59 1.56
C ASP A 104 57.73 10.99 1.58
N PHE A 105 58.77 11.81 1.49
CA PHE A 105 60.17 11.38 1.56
C PHE A 105 61.03 12.29 2.46
N ILE A 106 62.10 11.74 3.04
CA ILE A 106 63.08 12.46 3.85
C ILE A 106 64.50 12.08 3.43
N THR A 107 65.38 13.08 3.30
CA THR A 107 66.79 12.87 2.94
C THR A 107 67.65 12.58 4.17
N LYS A 108 68.66 11.72 4.02
CA LYS A 108 69.71 11.46 5.00
C LYS A 108 70.82 12.52 4.82
N PRO A 109 71.36 13.15 5.89
CA PRO A 109 71.11 12.87 7.31
C PRO A 109 69.76 13.43 7.81
N ILE A 110 69.02 12.59 8.53
CA ILE A 110 67.64 12.89 8.97
C ILE A 110 67.66 13.96 10.06
N ASN A 111 66.85 15.02 9.89
CA ASN A 111 66.60 16.01 10.92
C ASN A 111 65.68 15.44 12.01
N ILE A 112 66.29 14.83 13.03
CA ILE A 112 65.62 14.14 14.14
C ILE A 112 64.55 15.00 14.85
N PRO A 113 64.81 16.29 15.20
CA PRO A 113 63.78 17.17 15.75
C PRO A 113 62.50 17.29 14.90
N LEU A 114 62.62 17.26 13.57
CA LEU A 114 61.49 17.44 12.65
C LEU A 114 60.77 16.13 12.31
N LEU A 115 61.45 14.98 12.38
CA LEU A 115 60.91 13.68 11.99
C LEU A 115 59.60 13.33 12.73
N GLY A 116 59.60 13.45 14.06
CA GLY A 116 58.41 13.16 14.86
C GLY A 116 57.24 14.10 14.58
N HIS A 117 57.49 15.36 14.19
CA HIS A 117 56.45 16.27 13.74
C HIS A 117 55.91 15.90 12.36
N ARG A 118 56.79 15.52 11.43
CA ARG A 118 56.44 15.12 10.06
C ARG A 118 55.58 13.86 10.04
N VAL A 119 55.97 12.82 10.78
CA VAL A 119 55.18 11.58 10.90
C VAL A 119 53.81 11.83 11.53
N ARG A 120 53.72 12.67 12.57
CA ARG A 120 52.41 13.06 13.15
C ARG A 120 51.54 13.84 12.18
N TYR A 121 52.12 14.73 11.38
CA TYR A 121 51.36 15.46 10.36
C TYR A 121 50.83 14.51 9.28
N MET A 122 51.67 13.59 8.83
CA MET A 122 51.32 12.56 7.85
C MET A 122 50.19 11.64 8.36
N LEU A 123 50.28 11.15 9.60
CA LEU A 123 49.22 10.37 10.26
C LEU A 123 47.90 11.14 10.34
N ARG A 124 47.94 12.42 10.74
CA ARG A 124 46.74 13.28 10.80
C ARG A 124 46.11 13.49 9.44
N ALA A 125 46.92 13.72 8.40
CA ALA A 125 46.45 13.90 7.04
C ALA A 125 45.76 12.63 6.53
N SER A 126 46.41 11.46 6.69
CA SER A 126 45.83 10.16 6.30
C SER A 126 44.51 9.88 7.02
N HIS A 127 44.47 10.05 8.35
CA HIS A 127 43.24 9.89 9.13
C HIS A 127 42.12 10.83 8.67
N THR A 128 42.45 12.09 8.34
CA THR A 128 41.47 13.07 7.86
C THR A 128 40.88 12.66 6.51
N THR A 129 41.72 12.22 5.57
CA THR A 129 41.29 11.72 4.26
C THR A 129 40.41 10.48 4.41
N GLN A 130 40.77 9.56 5.30
CA GLN A 130 39.98 8.36 5.56
C GLN A 130 38.61 8.69 6.18
N CYS A 131 38.57 9.59 7.16
CA CYS A 131 37.31 10.09 7.73
C CYS A 131 36.44 10.79 6.67
N LEU A 132 37.05 11.53 5.76
CA LEU A 132 36.33 12.20 4.66
C LEU A 132 35.69 11.16 3.73
N LEU A 133 36.46 10.16 3.29
CA LEU A 133 35.97 9.07 2.45
C LEU A 133 34.83 8.28 3.12
N GLU A 134 34.97 7.93 4.40
CA GLU A 134 33.92 7.26 5.18
C GLU A 134 32.66 8.13 5.31
N SER A 135 32.84 9.44 5.54
CA SER A 135 31.74 10.40 5.60
C SER A 135 31.04 10.53 4.25
N GLU A 136 31.78 10.61 3.14
CA GLU A 136 31.23 10.67 1.79
C GLU A 136 30.45 9.40 1.44
N GLN A 137 31.00 8.22 1.75
CA GLN A 137 30.29 6.95 1.56
C GLN A 137 29.01 6.88 2.39
N ARG A 138 29.05 7.34 3.63
CA ARG A 138 27.88 7.38 4.51
C ARG A 138 26.82 8.35 4.00
N LEU A 139 27.22 9.55 3.57
CA LEU A 139 26.33 10.53 2.95
C LEU A 139 25.71 9.98 1.68
N HIS A 140 26.49 9.30 0.84
CA HIS A 140 25.99 8.65 -0.37
C HIS A 140 24.95 7.57 -0.05
N ARG A 141 25.21 6.69 0.94
CA ARG A 141 24.22 5.70 1.37
C ARG A 141 22.94 6.34 1.89
N MET A 142 23.05 7.36 2.75
CA MET A 142 21.88 8.06 3.30
C MET A 142 21.08 8.81 2.22
N ALA A 143 21.74 9.30 1.17
CA ALA A 143 21.07 10.01 0.08
C ALA A 143 20.30 9.07 -0.86
N TYR A 144 20.75 7.83 -1.04
CA TYR A 144 20.27 6.95 -2.12
C TYR A 144 19.67 5.61 -1.68
N PHE A 145 19.80 5.22 -0.41
CA PHE A 145 19.32 3.93 0.09
C PHE A 145 18.39 4.09 1.30
N ASP A 146 17.43 3.17 1.41
CA ASP A 146 16.53 3.03 2.57
C ASP A 146 17.28 2.39 3.73
N SER A 147 17.22 3.01 4.91
CA SER A 147 18.00 2.56 6.08
C SER A 147 17.51 1.24 6.68
N LEU A 148 16.28 0.81 6.37
CA LEU A 148 15.71 -0.40 6.95
C LEU A 148 15.97 -1.62 6.06
N THR A 149 15.74 -1.50 4.74
CA THR A 149 15.85 -2.62 3.80
C THR A 149 17.14 -2.64 2.99
N ASP A 150 17.99 -1.60 3.10
CA ASP A 150 19.20 -1.41 2.30
C ASP A 150 18.93 -1.42 0.77
N LEU A 151 17.67 -1.16 0.39
CA LEU A 151 17.25 -1.03 -1.00
C LEU A 151 17.41 0.42 -1.45
N PRO A 152 17.62 0.68 -2.75
CA PRO A 152 17.49 2.01 -3.31
C PRO A 152 16.21 2.73 -2.83
N ASN A 153 16.34 4.00 -2.52
CA ASN A 153 15.24 4.83 -2.09
C ASN A 153 14.53 5.50 -3.28
N ARG A 154 13.48 6.27 -2.99
CA ARG A 154 12.70 7.03 -3.99
C ARG A 154 13.54 7.93 -4.88
N GLN A 155 14.57 8.59 -4.33
CA GLN A 155 15.42 9.50 -5.10
C GLN A 155 16.27 8.72 -6.11
N PHE A 156 16.93 7.65 -5.67
CA PHE A 156 17.74 6.80 -6.55
C PHE A 156 16.90 6.20 -7.68
N PHE A 157 15.76 5.60 -7.33
CA PHE A 157 14.88 4.95 -8.31
C PHE A 157 14.43 5.92 -9.40
N ARG A 158 14.03 7.14 -9.02
CA ARG A 158 13.61 8.17 -9.98
C ARG A 158 14.73 8.60 -10.92
N GLU A 159 15.92 8.87 -10.39
CA GLU A 159 17.09 9.25 -11.20
C GLU A 159 17.54 8.11 -12.11
N HIS A 160 17.48 6.87 -11.63
CA HIS A 160 17.77 5.69 -12.42
C HIS A 160 16.74 5.49 -13.54
N LEU A 161 15.45 5.52 -13.23
CA LEU A 161 14.36 5.40 -14.20
C LEU A 161 14.45 6.48 -15.30
N GLN A 162 14.73 7.74 -14.95
CA GLN A 162 14.91 8.81 -15.94
C GLN A 162 16.05 8.51 -16.93
N ARG A 163 17.19 7.97 -16.43
CA ARG A 163 18.31 7.56 -17.29
C ARG A 163 17.92 6.40 -18.21
N ILE A 164 17.20 5.40 -17.69
CA ILE A 164 16.79 4.23 -18.47
C ILE A 164 15.74 4.62 -19.52
N ILE A 165 14.78 5.48 -19.21
CA ILE A 165 13.82 6.02 -20.19
C ILE A 165 14.54 6.72 -21.35
N ALA A 166 15.53 7.57 -21.04
CA ALA A 166 16.29 8.26 -22.07
C ALA A 166 17.05 7.29 -23.01
N LEU A 167 17.54 6.16 -22.47
CA LEU A 167 18.16 5.09 -23.26
C LEU A 167 17.11 4.34 -24.10
N ALA A 168 16.02 3.91 -23.48
CA ALA A 168 14.94 3.15 -24.11
C ALA A 168 14.30 3.94 -25.27
N HIS A 169 14.08 5.24 -25.08
CA HIS A 169 13.57 6.13 -26.13
C HIS A 169 14.49 6.17 -27.36
N ARG A 170 15.81 6.23 -27.16
CA ARG A 170 16.79 6.25 -28.26
C ARG A 170 16.88 4.92 -28.99
N GLN A 171 16.74 3.82 -28.27
CA GLN A 171 16.87 2.46 -28.80
C GLN A 171 15.53 1.83 -29.20
N LYS A 172 14.40 2.54 -29.02
CA LYS A 172 13.04 2.06 -29.23
C LYS A 172 12.73 0.77 -28.45
N LEU A 173 13.20 0.73 -27.20
CA LEU A 173 12.94 -0.37 -26.28
C LEU A 173 11.70 -0.08 -25.44
N LYS A 174 11.03 -1.13 -24.99
CA LYS A 174 10.00 -1.06 -23.95
C LYS A 174 10.61 -1.35 -22.59
N LEU A 175 10.07 -0.70 -21.56
CA LEU A 175 10.36 -1.01 -20.15
C LEU A 175 9.05 -1.04 -19.36
N ALA A 176 9.05 -1.71 -18.22
CA ALA A 176 7.91 -1.72 -17.31
C ALA A 176 8.32 -1.27 -15.91
N VAL A 177 7.43 -0.50 -15.28
CA VAL A 177 7.49 -0.13 -13.87
C VAL A 177 6.38 -0.87 -13.15
N LEU A 178 6.76 -1.67 -12.17
CA LEU A 178 5.83 -2.34 -11.25
C LEU A 178 5.84 -1.56 -9.93
N PHE A 179 4.66 -1.16 -9.47
CA PHE A 179 4.45 -0.52 -8.18
C PHE A 179 3.72 -1.49 -7.26
N LEU A 180 4.27 -1.75 -6.08
CA LEU A 180 3.82 -2.79 -5.17
C LEU A 180 3.49 -2.19 -3.82
N ASP A 181 2.40 -2.65 -3.23
CA ASP A 181 1.96 -2.31 -1.87
C ASP A 181 1.59 -3.61 -1.13
N LEU A 182 1.93 -3.68 0.16
CA LEU A 182 1.59 -4.84 1.00
C LEU A 182 0.17 -4.70 1.56
N ASP A 183 -0.70 -5.65 1.22
CA ASP A 183 -2.10 -5.61 1.61
C ASP A 183 -2.25 -5.76 3.13
N GLY A 184 -2.85 -4.76 3.78
CA GLY A 184 -3.15 -4.82 5.21
C GLY A 184 -1.95 -4.61 6.13
N PHE A 185 -0.81 -4.12 5.64
CA PHE A 185 0.40 -3.88 6.44
C PHE A 185 0.14 -2.98 7.66
N LYS A 186 -0.71 -1.95 7.51
CA LYS A 186 -1.11 -1.10 8.64
C LYS A 186 -1.73 -1.91 9.80
N ARG A 187 -2.54 -2.94 9.50
CA ARG A 187 -3.15 -3.80 10.52
C ARG A 187 -2.10 -4.62 11.26
N ILE A 188 -1.03 -5.04 10.58
CA ILE A 188 0.11 -5.72 11.19
C ILE A 188 0.78 -4.79 12.21
N ASN A 189 1.09 -3.54 11.80
CA ASN A 189 1.67 -2.55 12.71
C ASN A 189 0.77 -2.24 13.92
N ASP A 190 -0.53 -2.05 13.69
CA ASP A 190 -1.48 -1.69 14.73
C ASP A 190 -1.72 -2.83 15.73
N THR A 191 -1.59 -4.09 15.28
CA THR A 191 -1.88 -5.29 16.10
C THR A 191 -0.64 -5.87 16.77
N LEU A 192 0.49 -5.92 16.05
CA LEU A 192 1.70 -6.65 16.45
C LEU A 192 2.90 -5.72 16.68
N GLY A 193 2.73 -4.41 16.44
CA GLY A 193 3.73 -3.39 16.67
C GLY A 193 4.70 -3.18 15.51
N HIS A 194 5.35 -2.02 15.52
CA HIS A 194 6.25 -1.58 14.44
C HIS A 194 7.48 -2.46 14.25
N HIS A 195 7.98 -3.11 15.32
CA HIS A 195 9.16 -3.97 15.20
C HIS A 195 8.92 -5.17 14.28
N LEU A 196 7.76 -5.81 14.41
CA LEU A 196 7.39 -6.92 13.53
C LEU A 196 7.08 -6.42 12.11
N GLY A 197 6.46 -5.25 11.98
CA GLY A 197 6.28 -4.58 10.69
C GLY A 197 7.62 -4.33 9.97
N ASP A 198 8.64 -3.88 10.70
CA ASP A 198 9.98 -3.67 10.14
C ASP A 198 10.61 -4.98 9.64
N GLN A 199 10.44 -6.08 10.39
CA GLN A 199 10.90 -7.41 9.96
C GLN A 199 10.16 -7.90 8.71
N VAL A 200 8.84 -7.65 8.61
CA VAL A 200 8.05 -7.96 7.41
C VAL A 200 8.58 -7.19 6.19
N LEU A 201 8.92 -5.91 6.35
CA LEU A 201 9.47 -5.09 5.26
C LEU A 201 10.84 -5.58 4.80
N GLN A 202 11.71 -5.97 5.74
CA GLN A 202 13.02 -6.54 5.43
C GLN A 202 12.90 -7.87 4.67
N GLU A 203 12.09 -8.80 5.17
CA GLU A 203 11.83 -10.09 4.52
C GLU A 203 11.15 -9.91 3.15
N THR A 204 10.26 -8.91 3.02
CA THR A 204 9.66 -8.55 1.73
C THR A 204 10.72 -8.11 0.72
N GLY A 205 11.65 -7.23 1.12
CA GLY A 205 12.76 -6.81 0.26
C GLY A 205 13.61 -7.99 -0.22
N GLU A 206 13.90 -8.94 0.68
CA GLU A 206 14.65 -10.16 0.35
C GLU A 206 13.88 -11.12 -0.56
N ARG A 207 12.58 -11.32 -0.34
CA ARG A 207 11.73 -12.13 -1.22
C ARG A 207 11.60 -11.51 -2.61
N LEU A 208 11.48 -10.19 -2.70
CA LEU A 208 11.46 -9.47 -3.96
C LEU A 208 12.78 -9.65 -4.71
N ARG A 209 13.92 -9.45 -4.03
CA ARG A 209 15.26 -9.67 -4.62
C ARG A 209 15.41 -11.10 -5.16
N LYS A 210 14.98 -12.13 -4.41
CA LYS A 210 15.00 -13.54 -4.85
C LYS A 210 14.04 -13.83 -6.00
N SER A 211 12.95 -13.07 -6.12
CA SER A 211 11.95 -13.22 -7.18
C SER A 211 12.41 -12.59 -8.50
N LEU A 212 13.40 -11.71 -8.49
CA LEU A 212 13.97 -11.08 -9.68
C LEU A 212 15.17 -11.88 -10.20
N ARG A 213 15.18 -12.18 -11.50
CA ARG A 213 16.31 -12.88 -12.14
C ARG A 213 17.28 -11.87 -12.74
N ALA A 214 18.54 -12.26 -12.91
CA ALA A 214 19.53 -11.45 -13.63
C ALA A 214 19.11 -11.12 -15.08
N SER A 215 18.26 -11.95 -15.70
CA SER A 215 17.66 -11.69 -17.01
C SER A 215 16.64 -10.55 -17.00
N ASP A 216 16.02 -10.29 -15.86
CA ASP A 216 14.93 -9.32 -15.73
C ASP A 216 15.48 -7.91 -15.46
N ALA A 217 16.77 -7.82 -15.10
CA ALA A 217 17.49 -6.60 -14.74
C ALA A 217 18.44 -6.06 -15.84
N LEU A 218 18.27 -6.52 -17.09
CA LEU A 218 19.26 -6.29 -18.14
C LEU A 218 19.37 -4.82 -18.56
N ILE A 219 20.29 -4.08 -17.92
CA ILE A 219 21.25 -3.17 -18.55
C ILE A 219 22.62 -3.42 -17.89
N ARG A 220 23.54 -4.06 -18.62
CA ARG A 220 24.96 -4.16 -18.23
C ARG A 220 25.70 -2.88 -18.65
N THR A 221 25.44 -1.77 -17.98
CA THR A 221 26.31 -0.58 -18.09
C THR A 221 27.44 -0.69 -17.08
N GLY A 222 28.41 -1.58 -17.32
CA GLY A 222 29.80 -1.55 -16.81
C GLY A 222 30.10 -1.31 -15.32
N ALA A 223 29.11 -1.15 -14.45
CA ALA A 223 29.26 -0.66 -13.07
C ALA A 223 28.05 -0.98 -12.16
N THR A 224 27.09 -1.80 -12.59
CA THR A 224 25.82 -1.99 -11.85
C THR A 224 25.89 -3.23 -10.95
N GLN A 225 25.71 -3.00 -9.64
CA GLN A 225 25.46 -4.05 -8.66
C GLN A 225 24.04 -4.63 -8.87
N ASP A 226 23.81 -5.86 -8.40
CA ASP A 226 22.56 -6.63 -8.51
C ASP A 226 21.30 -5.97 -7.83
N GLY A 227 21.36 -4.67 -7.48
CA GLY A 227 20.35 -3.97 -6.68
C GLY A 227 19.58 -2.84 -7.37
N ASP A 228 19.90 -2.46 -8.62
CA ASP A 228 19.36 -1.23 -9.22
C ASP A 228 17.89 -1.32 -9.71
N THR A 229 17.35 -2.53 -9.82
CA THR A 229 15.99 -2.78 -10.32
C THR A 229 14.90 -2.78 -9.27
N LEU A 230 15.25 -2.87 -7.98
CA LEU A 230 14.30 -2.94 -6.88
C LEU A 230 14.53 -1.74 -5.97
N ALA A 231 13.46 -1.05 -5.58
CA ALA A 231 13.54 0.08 -4.66
C ALA A 231 12.39 0.04 -3.65
N ARG A 232 12.58 0.72 -2.52
CA ARG A 232 11.53 0.99 -1.55
C ARG A 232 11.26 2.49 -1.54
N LEU A 233 10.03 2.88 -1.87
CA LEU A 233 9.68 4.29 -2.01
C LEU A 233 9.23 4.94 -0.69
N GLY A 234 8.90 4.13 0.31
CA GLY A 234 8.49 4.54 1.64
C GLY A 234 7.35 3.66 2.17
N GLY A 235 7.17 3.57 3.49
CA GLY A 235 6.10 2.75 4.07
C GLY A 235 6.19 1.28 3.63
N ASP A 236 5.08 0.75 3.12
CA ASP A 236 4.89 -0.57 2.53
C ASP A 236 5.02 -0.59 0.99
N GLU A 237 5.48 0.51 0.39
CA GLU A 237 5.59 0.66 -1.06
C GLU A 237 6.96 0.23 -1.61
N PHE A 238 6.95 -0.70 -2.55
CA PHE A 238 8.13 -1.15 -3.31
C PHE A 238 7.92 -0.91 -4.80
N THR A 239 9.01 -0.73 -5.54
CA THR A 239 8.98 -0.61 -7.00
C THR A 239 10.00 -1.49 -7.66
N VAL A 240 9.61 -2.11 -8.77
CA VAL A 240 10.49 -2.89 -9.63
C VAL A 240 10.55 -2.25 -11.02
N LEU A 241 11.76 -2.08 -11.53
CA LEU A 241 12.04 -1.65 -12.90
C LEU A 241 12.48 -2.84 -13.75
N LEU A 242 11.76 -3.09 -14.84
CA LEU A 242 12.15 -4.04 -15.88
C LEU A 242 12.67 -3.23 -17.08
N SER A 243 13.99 -3.16 -17.21
CA SER A 243 14.69 -2.23 -18.11
C SER A 243 14.55 -2.57 -19.60
N MET A 244 14.23 -3.82 -19.93
CA MET A 244 13.94 -4.28 -21.30
C MET A 244 12.89 -5.38 -21.26
N ILE A 245 11.72 -5.12 -21.82
CA ILE A 245 10.68 -6.13 -22.08
C ILE A 245 10.46 -6.25 -23.58
N GLU A 246 10.24 -7.46 -24.08
CA GLU A 246 9.89 -7.67 -25.50
C GLU A 246 8.37 -7.53 -25.69
N ARG A 247 7.61 -8.06 -24.72
CA ARG A 247 6.15 -8.01 -24.73
C ARG A 247 5.63 -7.61 -23.36
N ASP A 248 4.43 -7.08 -23.36
CA ASP A 248 3.77 -6.60 -22.16
C ASP A 248 3.55 -7.75 -21.14
N GLU A 249 3.37 -9.00 -21.62
CA GLU A 249 3.21 -10.19 -20.77
C GLU A 249 4.46 -10.55 -19.95
N ASP A 250 5.64 -10.09 -20.36
CA ASP A 250 6.88 -10.33 -19.62
C ASP A 250 6.80 -9.65 -18.23
N ALA A 251 6.17 -8.47 -18.16
CA ALA A 251 5.89 -7.78 -16.91
C ALA A 251 4.87 -8.54 -16.03
N ALA A 252 3.81 -9.09 -16.62
CA ALA A 252 2.84 -9.92 -15.90
C ALA A 252 3.48 -11.18 -15.31
N SER A 253 4.39 -11.82 -16.03
CA SER A 253 5.12 -13.00 -15.55
C SER A 253 5.93 -12.69 -14.29
N VAL A 254 6.60 -11.53 -14.25
CA VAL A 254 7.34 -11.08 -13.06
C VAL A 254 6.38 -10.71 -11.93
N ALA A 255 5.31 -9.97 -12.23
CA ALA A 255 4.30 -9.57 -11.25
C ALA A 255 3.64 -10.80 -10.58
N GLU A 256 3.24 -11.81 -11.36
CA GLU A 256 2.63 -13.02 -10.84
C GLU A 256 3.61 -13.83 -9.98
N ARG A 257 4.88 -13.89 -10.37
CA ARG A 257 5.91 -14.56 -9.58
C ARG A 257 6.13 -13.87 -8.24
N ILE A 258 6.17 -12.53 -8.22
CA ILE A 258 6.26 -11.75 -7.00
C ILE A 258 5.03 -11.99 -6.12
N ARG A 259 3.83 -11.94 -6.71
CA ARG A 259 2.56 -12.16 -6.00
C ARG A 259 2.52 -13.53 -5.30
N ILE A 260 2.89 -14.59 -6.02
CA ILE A 260 2.96 -15.96 -5.47
C ILE A 260 4.00 -16.05 -4.35
N SER A 261 5.17 -15.42 -4.52
CA SER A 261 6.25 -15.43 -3.54
C SER A 261 5.87 -14.72 -2.24
N LEU A 262 5.22 -13.56 -2.33
CA LEU A 262 4.80 -12.78 -1.17
C LEU A 262 3.57 -13.38 -0.47
N ALA A 263 2.71 -14.12 -1.17
CA ALA A 263 1.56 -14.81 -0.56
C ALA A 263 1.96 -15.98 0.37
N GLN A 264 3.23 -16.40 0.39
CA GLN A 264 3.72 -17.43 1.30
C GLN A 264 3.84 -16.90 2.74
N ALA A 265 3.67 -17.77 3.73
CA ALA A 265 3.79 -17.42 5.14
C ALA A 265 5.14 -16.76 5.47
N PHE A 266 5.11 -15.65 6.20
CA PHE A 266 6.26 -15.02 6.83
C PHE A 266 6.43 -15.63 8.22
N ASN A 267 7.52 -16.36 8.41
CA ASN A 267 7.83 -17.04 9.66
C ASN A 267 8.82 -16.21 10.46
N PHE A 268 8.33 -15.63 11.55
CA PHE A 268 9.14 -15.01 12.61
C PHE A 268 8.99 -15.88 13.86
N ASP A 269 9.98 -15.89 14.75
CA ASP A 269 10.12 -16.88 15.84
C ASP A 269 8.79 -17.36 16.47
N ASP A 270 7.91 -16.44 16.88
CA ASP A 270 6.61 -16.75 17.52
C ASP A 270 5.37 -16.49 16.62
N HIS A 271 5.54 -16.09 15.36
CA HIS A 271 4.45 -15.64 14.50
C HIS A 271 4.54 -16.17 13.06
N GLU A 272 3.45 -16.79 12.61
CA GLU A 272 3.21 -17.11 11.20
C GLU A 272 2.25 -16.07 10.62
N LEU A 273 2.74 -15.20 9.74
CA LEU A 273 1.96 -14.12 9.14
C LEU A 273 1.68 -14.38 7.67
N TYR A 274 0.46 -14.13 7.26
CA TYR A 274 0.04 -14.17 5.87
C TYR A 274 -0.26 -12.74 5.42
N THR A 275 0.50 -12.25 4.45
CA THR A 275 0.23 -10.99 3.76
C THR A 275 0.26 -11.22 2.26
N THR A 276 -0.48 -10.41 1.53
CA THR A 276 -0.49 -10.41 0.06
C THR A 276 0.03 -9.08 -0.45
N THR A 277 0.13 -8.95 -1.77
CA THR A 277 0.53 -7.68 -2.40
C THR A 277 -0.41 -7.32 -3.52
N SER A 278 -0.66 -6.02 -3.65
CA SER A 278 -1.31 -5.42 -4.81
C SER A 278 -0.23 -4.79 -5.71
N ILE A 279 -0.29 -5.09 -7.00
CA ILE A 279 0.74 -4.68 -7.97
C ILE A 279 0.10 -3.88 -9.12
N GLY A 280 0.65 -2.71 -9.43
CA GLY A 280 0.31 -1.93 -10.60
C GLY A 280 1.43 -1.93 -11.61
N ILE A 281 1.11 -2.04 -12.89
CA ILE A 281 2.09 -2.14 -13.98
C ILE A 281 1.86 -0.97 -14.95
N ALA A 282 2.91 -0.19 -15.22
CA ALA A 282 2.92 0.80 -16.30
C ALA A 282 4.06 0.52 -17.28
N ILE A 283 3.77 0.57 -18.57
CA ILE A 283 4.69 0.24 -19.66
C ILE A 283 5.09 1.51 -20.40
N PHE A 284 6.39 1.75 -20.55
CA PHE A 284 6.89 2.77 -21.46
C PHE A 284 7.05 2.20 -22.87
N PRO A 285 6.71 2.96 -23.93
CA PRO A 285 6.23 4.35 -23.91
C PRO A 285 4.70 4.50 -23.84
N ASP A 286 3.96 3.40 -23.77
CA ASP A 286 2.51 3.37 -23.99
C ASP A 286 1.72 4.05 -22.86
N ASP A 287 2.17 3.89 -21.62
CA ASP A 287 1.53 4.36 -20.39
C ASP A 287 2.21 5.60 -19.80
N GLY A 288 3.15 6.23 -20.49
CA GLY A 288 3.83 7.44 -20.02
C GLY A 288 5.19 7.66 -20.66
N ALA A 289 5.57 8.93 -20.84
CA ALA A 289 6.84 9.32 -21.47
C ALA A 289 7.91 9.74 -20.45
N THR A 290 7.51 10.00 -19.20
CA THR A 290 8.41 10.46 -18.12
C THR A 290 8.37 9.51 -16.92
N ALA A 291 9.41 9.58 -16.09
CA ALA A 291 9.47 8.78 -14.86
C ALA A 291 8.31 9.10 -13.90
N GLU A 292 7.90 10.37 -13.82
CA GLU A 292 6.79 10.81 -12.97
C GLU A 292 5.44 10.27 -13.47
N GLU A 293 5.20 10.30 -14.78
CA GLU A 293 3.99 9.73 -15.38
C GLU A 293 3.91 8.22 -15.16
N LEU A 294 4.98 7.47 -15.43
CA LEU A 294 4.99 6.02 -15.26
C LEU A 294 4.80 5.61 -13.80
N LEU A 295 5.47 6.29 -12.85
CA LEU A 295 5.29 6.04 -11.43
C LEU A 295 3.85 6.32 -10.98
N LYS A 296 3.29 7.46 -11.40
CA LYS A 296 1.90 7.84 -11.11
C LYS A 296 0.90 6.84 -11.68
N ASN A 297 1.11 6.40 -12.92
CA ASN A 297 0.20 5.49 -13.61
C ASN A 297 0.31 4.05 -13.06
N ALA A 298 1.50 3.61 -12.66
CA ALA A 298 1.70 2.34 -11.97
C ALA A 298 1.08 2.35 -10.56
N ASP A 299 1.26 3.44 -9.80
CA ASP A 299 0.62 3.64 -8.49
C ASP A 299 -0.91 3.60 -8.62
N LEU A 300 -1.47 4.29 -9.62
CA LEU A 300 -2.91 4.24 -9.88
C LEU A 300 -3.38 2.83 -10.22
N ALA A 301 -2.62 2.09 -11.02
CA ALA A 301 -2.94 0.70 -11.34
C ALA A 301 -2.95 -0.20 -10.09
N MET A 302 -1.99 0.01 -9.20
CA MET A 302 -1.87 -0.69 -7.91
C MET A 302 -3.06 -0.38 -7.00
N TYR A 303 -3.46 0.89 -6.89
CA TYR A 303 -4.60 1.30 -6.08
C TYR A 303 -5.89 0.57 -6.49
N TYR A 304 -6.16 0.45 -7.79
CA TYR A 304 -7.31 -0.30 -8.27
C TYR A 304 -7.17 -1.81 -8.06
N ALA A 305 -5.96 -2.37 -8.12
CA ALA A 305 -5.73 -3.76 -7.74
C ALA A 305 -6.10 -4.01 -6.27
N LYS A 306 -5.74 -3.08 -5.37
CA LYS A 306 -6.06 -3.11 -3.94
C LYS A 306 -7.56 -3.01 -3.69
N ARG A 307 -8.27 -2.10 -4.38
CA ARG A 307 -9.73 -1.94 -4.23
C ARG A 307 -10.54 -3.14 -4.71
N GLU A 308 -10.07 -3.87 -5.71
CA GLU A 308 -10.75 -5.08 -6.20
C GLU A 308 -10.51 -6.33 -5.32
N GLY A 309 -10.11 -6.14 -4.06
CA GLY A 309 -9.87 -7.22 -3.10
C GLY A 309 -8.40 -7.59 -2.88
N GLY A 310 -7.47 -6.83 -3.46
CA GLY A 310 -6.03 -7.04 -3.30
C GLY A 310 -5.52 -8.35 -3.90
N ASN A 311 -4.28 -8.73 -3.55
CA ASN A 311 -3.63 -9.97 -4.00
C ASN A 311 -3.71 -10.21 -5.51
N LYS A 312 -3.44 -9.17 -6.31
CA LYS A 312 -3.49 -9.23 -7.78
C LYS A 312 -2.59 -8.16 -8.39
N TYR A 313 -2.30 -8.33 -9.66
CA TYR A 313 -1.65 -7.29 -10.46
C TYR A 313 -2.62 -6.68 -11.47
N ARG A 314 -2.38 -5.44 -11.88
CA ARG A 314 -3.16 -4.77 -12.91
C ARG A 314 -2.29 -3.87 -13.78
N TYR A 315 -2.56 -3.88 -15.08
CA TYR A 315 -1.99 -2.90 -16.00
C TYR A 315 -2.70 -1.56 -15.86
N PHE A 316 -1.96 -0.49 -16.03
CA PHE A 316 -2.52 0.82 -16.22
C PHE A 316 -3.41 0.84 -17.46
N SER A 317 -4.48 1.63 -17.39
CA SER A 317 -5.31 1.98 -18.53
C SER A 317 -5.77 3.42 -18.35
N THR A 318 -5.86 4.17 -19.45
CA THR A 318 -6.36 5.55 -19.44
C THR A 318 -7.75 5.69 -18.80
N LYS A 319 -8.60 4.66 -18.91
CA LYS A 319 -9.90 4.59 -18.24
C LYS A 319 -9.79 4.70 -16.71
N MET A 320 -8.68 4.25 -16.12
CA MET A 320 -8.45 4.30 -14.67
C MET A 320 -8.18 5.73 -14.22
N THR A 321 -7.47 6.52 -15.03
CA THR A 321 -7.27 7.96 -14.80
C THR A 321 -8.60 8.70 -14.83
N ASP A 322 -9.42 8.45 -15.85
CA ASP A 322 -10.74 9.07 -15.98
C ASP A 322 -11.64 8.70 -14.80
N ALA A 323 -11.64 7.43 -14.39
CA ALA A 323 -12.41 6.96 -13.23
C ALA A 323 -11.91 7.58 -11.91
N ALA A 324 -10.60 7.77 -11.74
CA ALA A 324 -10.04 8.40 -10.55
C ALA A 324 -10.40 9.90 -10.47
N LEU A 325 -10.32 10.62 -11.60
CA LEU A 325 -10.75 12.01 -11.70
C LEU A 325 -12.25 12.17 -11.45
N ARG A 326 -13.07 11.29 -12.07
CA ARG A 326 -14.52 11.25 -11.84
C ARG A 326 -14.84 11.01 -10.37
N ARG A 327 -14.16 10.07 -9.73
CA ARG A 327 -14.32 9.78 -8.31
C ARG A 327 -13.97 10.98 -7.42
N LEU A 328 -12.87 11.68 -7.70
CA LEU A 328 -12.50 12.88 -6.94
C LEU A 328 -13.55 13.99 -7.12
N ALA A 329 -14.07 14.17 -8.34
CA ALA A 329 -15.15 15.12 -8.61
C ALA A 329 -16.43 14.76 -7.85
N LEU A 330 -16.80 13.47 -7.85
CA LEU A 330 -17.94 12.95 -7.09
C LEU A 330 -17.77 13.20 -5.59
N GLU A 331 -16.61 12.89 -5.01
CA GLU A 331 -16.39 13.07 -3.57
C GLU A 331 -16.53 14.54 -3.16
N ASN A 332 -15.92 15.44 -3.95
CA ASN A 332 -15.97 16.88 -3.68
C ASN A 332 -17.39 17.45 -3.79
N ASN A 333 -18.18 16.98 -4.76
CA ASN A 333 -19.55 17.46 -4.96
C ASN A 333 -20.52 16.81 -3.96
N LEU A 334 -20.33 15.53 -3.61
CA LEU A 334 -21.17 14.84 -2.62
C LEU A 334 -21.11 15.49 -1.24
N ARG A 335 -19.93 16.01 -0.84
CA ARG A 335 -19.79 16.80 0.40
C ARG A 335 -20.69 18.03 0.45
N LYS A 336 -21.04 18.61 -0.71
CA LYS A 336 -21.87 19.81 -0.82
C LYS A 336 -23.35 19.47 -1.09
N ALA A 337 -23.62 18.30 -1.68
CA ALA A 337 -24.94 17.91 -2.20
C ALA A 337 -26.07 18.04 -1.17
N ALA A 338 -25.85 17.59 0.07
CA ALA A 338 -26.87 17.65 1.13
C ALA A 338 -27.26 19.09 1.51
N GLY A 339 -26.33 20.04 1.40
CA GLY A 339 -26.57 21.46 1.71
C GLY A 339 -27.14 22.27 0.54
N HIS A 340 -27.05 21.75 -0.68
CA HIS A 340 -27.45 22.45 -1.91
C HIS A 340 -28.76 21.94 -2.53
N GLY A 341 -29.42 20.97 -1.91
CA GLY A 341 -30.68 20.42 -2.43
C GLY A 341 -30.51 19.56 -3.68
N GLU A 342 -29.33 18.95 -3.87
CA GLU A 342 -29.04 18.05 -5.00
C GLU A 342 -29.45 16.60 -4.71
N LEU A 343 -29.79 16.30 -3.45
CA LEU A 343 -30.30 15.01 -3.03
C LEU A 343 -31.83 15.03 -3.03
N GLU A 344 -32.43 13.98 -3.58
CA GLU A 344 -33.88 13.79 -3.61
C GLU A 344 -34.23 12.33 -3.28
N LEU A 345 -35.43 12.11 -2.74
CA LEU A 345 -35.97 10.78 -2.51
C LEU A 345 -37.00 10.43 -3.57
N TYR A 346 -36.78 9.29 -4.21
CA TYR A 346 -37.77 8.63 -5.05
C TYR A 346 -38.39 7.50 -4.25
N TYR A 347 -39.61 7.13 -4.58
CA TYR A 347 -40.36 6.13 -3.84
C TYR A 347 -40.81 5.04 -4.78
N GLN A 348 -40.61 3.79 -4.38
CA GLN A 348 -41.09 2.64 -5.14
C GLN A 348 -42.14 1.88 -4.33
N PRO A 349 -43.36 1.65 -4.88
CA PRO A 349 -44.42 1.00 -4.15
C PRO A 349 -44.24 -0.53 -4.07
N GLN A 350 -44.68 -1.09 -2.95
CA GLN A 350 -44.63 -2.51 -2.62
C GLN A 350 -46.05 -3.07 -2.59
N LEU A 351 -46.32 -4.10 -3.39
CA LEU A 351 -47.64 -4.71 -3.54
C LEU A 351 -47.77 -5.92 -2.61
N ASP A 352 -48.83 -5.97 -1.81
CA ASP A 352 -49.24 -7.18 -1.10
C ASP A 352 -49.88 -8.14 -2.11
N LEU A 353 -49.28 -9.32 -2.28
CA LEU A 353 -49.72 -10.32 -3.26
C LEU A 353 -50.98 -11.06 -2.85
N VAL A 354 -51.35 -11.02 -1.57
CA VAL A 354 -52.51 -11.67 -1.00
C VAL A 354 -53.75 -10.79 -1.17
N THR A 355 -53.64 -9.50 -0.82
CA THR A 355 -54.76 -8.56 -0.93
C THR A 355 -54.83 -7.89 -2.31
N GLY A 356 -53.73 -7.86 -3.04
CA GLY A 356 -53.62 -7.11 -4.30
C GLY A 356 -53.57 -5.59 -4.11
N THR A 357 -53.28 -5.12 -2.90
CA THR A 357 -53.21 -3.69 -2.57
C THR A 357 -51.78 -3.27 -2.27
N PHE A 358 -51.41 -2.04 -2.61
CA PHE A 358 -50.12 -1.49 -2.20
C PHE A 358 -50.09 -1.30 -0.68
N CYS A 359 -49.05 -1.82 -0.03
CA CYS A 359 -48.94 -1.88 1.44
C CYS A 359 -47.79 -1.03 2.00
N GLY A 360 -46.81 -0.69 1.17
CA GLY A 360 -45.65 0.07 1.59
C GLY A 360 -44.95 0.74 0.41
N VAL A 361 -43.94 1.54 0.73
CA VAL A 361 -43.04 2.17 -0.24
C VAL A 361 -41.62 2.12 0.29
N GLU A 362 -40.67 1.95 -0.62
CA GLU A 362 -39.24 2.07 -0.34
C GLU A 362 -38.74 3.44 -0.78
N ALA A 363 -38.07 4.16 0.14
CA ALA A 363 -37.41 5.42 -0.14
C ALA A 363 -36.00 5.19 -0.70
N LEU A 364 -35.82 5.61 -1.95
CA LEU A 364 -34.63 5.41 -2.74
C LEU A 364 -33.94 6.74 -3.00
N LEU A 365 -32.75 6.91 -2.43
CA LEU A 365 -31.96 8.12 -2.61
C LEU A 365 -31.56 8.32 -4.08
N ARG A 366 -31.66 9.54 -4.56
CA ARG A 366 -31.17 10.00 -5.85
C ARG A 366 -30.27 11.20 -5.65
N TRP A 367 -29.26 11.30 -6.49
CA TRP A 367 -28.38 12.46 -6.54
C TRP A 367 -28.37 13.00 -7.96
N ASP A 368 -28.92 14.21 -8.10
CA ASP A 368 -28.85 14.97 -9.34
C ASP A 368 -27.89 16.15 -9.14
N SER A 369 -26.65 15.97 -9.57
CA SER A 369 -25.63 17.00 -9.43
C SER A 369 -25.76 18.01 -10.56
N VAL A 370 -25.73 19.30 -10.21
CA VAL A 370 -25.75 20.39 -11.20
C VAL A 370 -24.59 20.28 -12.20
N GLU A 371 -23.42 19.81 -11.75
CA GLU A 371 -22.21 19.72 -12.56
C GLU A 371 -22.06 18.37 -13.29
N LEU A 372 -22.47 17.28 -12.65
CA LEU A 372 -22.20 15.91 -13.11
C LEU A 372 -23.44 15.19 -13.66
N GLY A 373 -24.62 15.80 -13.54
CA GLY A 373 -25.92 15.21 -13.88
C GLY A 373 -26.39 14.16 -12.87
N CYS A 374 -27.31 13.31 -13.31
CA CYS A 374 -27.86 12.24 -12.50
C CYS A 374 -26.82 11.13 -12.24
N ILE A 375 -26.53 10.87 -10.97
CA ILE A 375 -25.54 9.89 -10.55
C ILE A 375 -26.25 8.70 -9.88
N PRO A 376 -25.99 7.45 -10.31
CA PRO A 376 -26.67 6.29 -9.76
C PRO A 376 -26.22 5.98 -8.32
N PRO A 377 -27.11 5.48 -7.44
CA PRO A 377 -26.78 5.09 -6.07
C PRO A 377 -25.60 4.11 -5.95
N ALA A 378 -25.50 3.16 -6.86
CA ALA A 378 -24.40 2.19 -6.92
C ALA A 378 -23.02 2.85 -7.12
N GLU A 379 -22.95 4.07 -7.65
CA GLU A 379 -21.70 4.82 -7.83
C GLU A 379 -21.34 5.66 -6.61
N PHE A 380 -22.30 6.38 -6.01
CA PHE A 380 -22.00 7.34 -4.95
C PHE A 380 -22.18 6.82 -3.51
N ILE A 381 -23.01 5.80 -3.26
CA ILE A 381 -23.19 5.24 -1.90
C ILE A 381 -21.87 4.62 -1.39
N PRO A 382 -21.17 3.74 -2.13
CA PRO A 382 -19.88 3.21 -1.67
C PRO A 382 -18.85 4.31 -1.42
N LEU A 383 -18.87 5.37 -2.25
CA LEU A 383 -18.00 6.53 -2.06
C LEU A 383 -18.36 7.30 -0.78
N ALA A 384 -19.65 7.45 -0.47
CA ALA A 384 -20.12 8.10 0.74
C ALA A 384 -19.69 7.34 2.00
N GLU A 385 -19.72 6.01 1.96
CA GLU A 385 -19.27 5.14 3.05
C GLU A 385 -17.76 5.27 3.26
N GLU A 386 -16.97 5.11 2.19
CA GLU A 386 -15.50 5.22 2.24
C GLU A 386 -15.03 6.61 2.70
N ALA A 387 -15.74 7.69 2.31
CA ALA A 387 -15.44 9.06 2.71
C ALA A 387 -16.04 9.47 4.07
N GLY A 388 -16.81 8.58 4.73
CA GLY A 388 -17.48 8.86 6.00
C GLY A 388 -18.64 9.87 5.92
N LEU A 389 -19.16 10.14 4.72
CA LEU A 389 -20.28 11.07 4.47
C LEU A 389 -21.65 10.40 4.64
N ILE A 390 -21.71 9.06 4.60
CA ILE A 390 -22.96 8.29 4.62
C ILE A 390 -23.80 8.55 5.89
N ALA A 391 -23.16 8.86 7.02
CA ALA A 391 -23.87 9.17 8.26
C ALA A 391 -24.73 10.44 8.15
N ALA A 392 -24.18 11.51 7.59
CA ALA A 392 -24.89 12.78 7.41
C ALA A 392 -25.98 12.67 6.33
N ILE A 393 -25.66 11.97 5.22
CA ILE A 393 -26.62 11.72 4.14
C ILE A 393 -27.79 10.89 4.67
N GLY A 394 -27.52 9.82 5.39
CA GLY A 394 -28.57 8.95 5.90
C GLY A 394 -29.43 9.57 7.00
N GLU A 395 -28.87 10.48 7.82
CA GLU A 395 -29.70 11.30 8.72
C GLU A 395 -30.69 12.16 7.90
N TRP A 396 -30.22 12.81 6.84
CA TRP A 396 -31.07 13.58 5.94
C TRP A 396 -32.15 12.70 5.29
N VAL A 397 -31.78 11.53 4.77
CA VAL A 397 -32.71 10.56 4.17
C VAL A 397 -33.81 10.14 5.15
N LEU A 398 -33.42 9.70 6.36
CA LEU A 398 -34.38 9.27 7.38
C LEU A 398 -35.34 10.40 7.77
N ARG A 399 -34.82 11.61 7.92
CA ARG A 399 -35.62 12.79 8.25
C ARG A 399 -36.64 13.10 7.16
N GLN A 400 -36.21 13.13 5.89
CA GLN A 400 -37.09 13.38 4.76
C GLN A 400 -38.13 12.27 4.57
N ALA A 401 -37.72 11.00 4.65
CA ALA A 401 -38.64 9.85 4.55
C ALA A 401 -39.71 9.88 5.67
N CYS A 402 -39.30 10.16 6.92
CA CYS A 402 -40.25 10.24 8.03
C CYS A 402 -41.22 11.43 7.89
N GLN A 403 -40.73 12.60 7.45
CA GLN A 403 -41.57 13.77 7.16
C GLN A 403 -42.58 13.46 6.04
N GLN A 404 -42.14 12.82 4.97
CA GLN A 404 -42.99 12.45 3.85
C GLN A 404 -44.05 11.41 4.24
N ALA A 405 -43.66 10.37 4.98
CA ALA A 405 -44.58 9.37 5.50
C ALA A 405 -45.67 10.01 6.38
N LYS A 406 -45.29 10.97 7.23
CA LYS A 406 -46.25 11.69 8.07
C LYS A 406 -47.21 12.55 7.25
N ALA A 407 -46.72 13.22 6.22
CA ALA A 407 -47.54 14.01 5.30
C ALA A 407 -48.57 13.13 4.59
N TRP A 408 -48.15 11.98 4.04
CA TRP A 408 -49.06 11.05 3.39
C TRP A 408 -50.08 10.41 4.32
N PHE A 409 -49.71 10.12 5.57
CA PHE A 409 -50.66 9.65 6.57
C PHE A 409 -51.72 10.70 6.92
N THR A 410 -51.36 11.99 6.87
CA THR A 410 -52.31 13.10 7.12
C THR A 410 -53.26 13.30 5.93
N ASP A 411 -52.84 12.89 4.74
CA ASP A 411 -53.61 12.94 3.49
C ASP A 411 -54.50 11.69 3.26
N ASP A 412 -54.70 10.85 4.30
CA ASP A 412 -55.45 9.59 4.24
C ASP A 412 -54.95 8.60 3.16
N MET A 413 -53.66 8.67 2.82
CA MET A 413 -53.06 7.73 1.87
C MET A 413 -52.98 6.33 2.50
N PRO A 414 -53.30 5.24 1.77
CA PRO A 414 -53.26 3.87 2.29
C PRO A 414 -51.83 3.32 2.36
N LEU A 415 -50.92 4.03 3.01
CA LEU A 415 -49.55 3.56 3.25
C LEU A 415 -49.42 3.05 4.67
N ALA A 416 -49.15 1.75 4.81
CA ALA A 416 -48.86 1.15 6.10
C ALA A 416 -47.36 1.19 6.45
N ARG A 417 -46.49 1.44 5.46
CA ARG A 417 -45.04 1.30 5.64
C ARG A 417 -44.20 2.23 4.76
N MET A 418 -43.13 2.76 5.33
CA MET A 418 -42.05 3.50 4.69
C MET A 418 -40.74 2.79 4.99
N ALA A 419 -40.14 2.15 3.98
CA ALA A 419 -38.86 1.46 4.09
C ALA A 419 -37.70 2.38 3.72
N VAL A 420 -36.61 2.33 4.50
CA VAL A 420 -35.40 3.14 4.31
C VAL A 420 -34.17 2.26 4.47
N ASN A 421 -33.30 2.29 3.45
CA ASN A 421 -32.01 1.59 3.49
C ASN A 421 -31.02 2.22 4.48
N VAL A 422 -30.34 1.38 5.23
CA VAL A 422 -29.33 1.77 6.23
C VAL A 422 -28.04 0.99 5.99
N SER A 423 -26.93 1.71 5.79
CA SER A 423 -25.61 1.07 5.70
C SER A 423 -25.15 0.51 7.04
N THR A 424 -24.30 -0.52 6.99
CA THR A 424 -23.63 -1.10 8.16
C THR A 424 -22.85 -0.06 8.95
N VAL A 425 -22.18 0.88 8.24
CA VAL A 425 -21.38 1.95 8.87
C VAL A 425 -22.26 2.88 9.70
N GLN A 426 -23.46 3.21 9.22
CA GLN A 426 -24.42 4.02 9.96
C GLN A 426 -24.96 3.28 11.19
N LEU A 427 -25.34 2.01 11.02
CA LEU A 427 -25.92 1.21 12.09
C LEU A 427 -24.96 1.10 13.30
N LEU A 428 -23.68 0.94 13.03
CA LEU A 428 -22.62 0.84 14.04
C LEU A 428 -22.16 2.21 14.57
N HIS A 429 -22.60 3.32 13.99
CA HIS A 429 -22.20 4.65 14.44
C HIS A 429 -22.77 4.95 15.84
N LYS A 430 -21.90 5.46 16.73
CA LYS A 430 -22.32 5.85 18.08
C LYS A 430 -23.38 6.94 18.02
N GLY A 431 -24.58 6.62 18.49
CA GLY A 431 -25.71 7.54 18.49
C GLY A 431 -26.73 7.35 17.37
N PHE A 432 -26.59 6.34 16.50
CA PHE A 432 -27.59 6.04 15.47
C PHE A 432 -29.00 5.86 16.06
N TYR A 433 -29.12 5.06 17.12
CA TYR A 433 -30.38 4.90 17.85
C TYR A 433 -30.95 6.23 18.35
N ALA A 434 -30.11 7.08 18.97
CA ALA A 434 -30.53 8.38 19.47
C ALA A 434 -31.01 9.30 18.32
N MET A 435 -30.33 9.26 17.18
CA MET A 435 -30.71 9.99 15.98
C MET A 435 -32.08 9.54 15.44
N VAL A 436 -32.30 8.22 15.28
CA VAL A 436 -33.60 7.68 14.82
C VAL A 436 -34.73 8.07 15.77
N THR A 437 -34.53 7.91 17.08
CA THR A 437 -35.54 8.30 18.07
C THR A 437 -35.83 9.81 18.05
N GLY A 438 -34.80 10.64 17.84
CA GLY A 438 -34.95 12.09 17.69
C GLY A 438 -35.79 12.47 16.47
N ILE A 439 -35.53 11.84 15.31
CA ILE A 439 -36.28 12.08 14.07
C ILE A 439 -37.74 11.64 14.22
N LEU A 440 -38.00 10.47 14.80
CA LEU A 440 -39.36 9.98 15.04
C LEU A 440 -40.14 10.93 15.97
N ALA A 441 -39.49 11.43 17.03
CA ALA A 441 -40.09 12.39 17.96
C ALA A 441 -40.37 13.75 17.29
N GLU A 442 -39.46 14.23 16.44
CA GLU A 442 -39.61 15.48 15.70
C GLU A 442 -40.75 15.42 14.68
N THR A 443 -40.80 14.35 13.90
CA THR A 443 -41.80 14.15 12.83
C THR A 443 -43.14 13.66 13.36
N ARG A 444 -43.19 13.13 14.59
CA ARG A 444 -44.37 12.50 15.21
C ARG A 444 -44.94 11.38 14.33
N LEU A 445 -44.05 10.65 13.65
CA LEU A 445 -44.39 9.44 12.92
C LEU A 445 -44.56 8.29 13.92
N ASP A 446 -45.54 7.42 13.69
CA ASP A 446 -45.64 6.17 14.45
C ASP A 446 -44.42 5.29 14.07
N PRO A 447 -43.59 4.87 15.04
CA PRO A 447 -42.44 4.02 14.77
C PRO A 447 -42.75 2.77 13.95
N HIS A 448 -43.96 2.20 14.07
CA HIS A 448 -44.36 0.99 13.34
C HIS A 448 -44.50 1.18 11.82
N VAL A 449 -44.60 2.42 11.36
CA VAL A 449 -44.65 2.76 9.93
C VAL A 449 -43.26 2.76 9.31
N LEU A 450 -42.21 3.03 10.10
CA LEU A 450 -40.83 3.03 9.61
C LEU A 450 -40.28 1.59 9.60
N GLU A 451 -39.79 1.17 8.44
CA GLU A 451 -39.01 -0.05 8.28
C GLU A 451 -37.57 0.31 7.90
N LEU A 452 -36.58 -0.25 8.61
CA LEU A 452 -35.18 -0.07 8.26
C LEU A 452 -34.67 -1.33 7.57
N GLU A 453 -34.15 -1.15 6.36
CA GLU A 453 -33.60 -2.22 5.53
C GLU A 453 -32.08 -2.23 5.68
N ILE A 454 -31.53 -3.43 5.90
CA ILE A 454 -30.11 -3.61 6.18
C ILE A 454 -29.63 -4.80 5.36
N THR A 455 -28.49 -4.66 4.69
CA THR A 455 -27.95 -5.74 3.87
C THR A 455 -27.57 -6.96 4.71
N GLU A 456 -27.66 -8.15 4.12
CA GLU A 456 -27.29 -9.42 4.76
C GLU A 456 -25.86 -9.38 5.35
N SER A 457 -24.91 -8.78 4.62
CA SER A 457 -23.50 -8.69 5.04
C SER A 457 -23.30 -7.90 6.34
N ALA A 458 -24.19 -6.96 6.66
CA ALA A 458 -24.14 -6.19 7.90
C ALA A 458 -24.27 -7.08 9.15
N LEU A 459 -25.00 -8.19 9.06
CA LEU A 459 -25.27 -9.09 10.19
C LEU A 459 -24.07 -9.95 10.58
N VAL A 460 -23.08 -10.07 9.68
CA VAL A 460 -21.86 -10.85 9.92
C VAL A 460 -20.80 -9.99 10.63
N CYS A 461 -20.85 -8.67 10.43
CA CYS A 461 -19.92 -7.71 11.00
C CYS A 461 -20.29 -7.37 12.46
N ASP A 462 -19.45 -7.75 13.42
CA ASP A 462 -19.62 -7.43 14.85
C ASP A 462 -21.03 -7.76 15.40
N GLU A 463 -21.36 -9.06 15.40
CA GLU A 463 -22.67 -9.62 15.75
C GLU A 463 -23.25 -9.06 17.06
N ALA A 464 -22.44 -8.90 18.11
CA ALA A 464 -22.90 -8.42 19.41
C ALA A 464 -23.37 -6.95 19.35
N SER A 465 -22.62 -6.09 18.65
CA SER A 465 -22.96 -4.68 18.49
C SER A 465 -24.20 -4.49 17.62
N VAL A 466 -24.28 -5.21 16.49
CA VAL A 466 -25.44 -5.18 15.59
C VAL A 466 -26.70 -5.66 16.31
N MET A 467 -26.62 -6.78 17.02
CA MET A 467 -27.73 -7.32 17.80
C MET A 467 -28.23 -6.29 18.84
N GLY A 468 -27.32 -5.64 19.56
CA GLY A 468 -27.66 -4.56 20.49
C GLY A 468 -28.41 -3.40 19.83
N ALA A 469 -27.93 -2.92 18.68
CA ALA A 469 -28.54 -1.83 17.94
C ALA A 469 -29.95 -2.19 17.42
N LEU A 470 -30.10 -3.37 16.79
CA LEU A 470 -31.38 -3.84 16.26
C LEU A 470 -32.41 -4.06 17.36
N SER A 471 -32.01 -4.62 18.51
CA SER A 471 -32.91 -4.80 19.65
C SER A 471 -33.43 -3.47 20.17
N ALA A 472 -32.57 -2.46 20.26
CA ALA A 472 -32.95 -1.13 20.72
C ALA A 472 -33.96 -0.48 19.77
N LEU A 473 -33.73 -0.58 18.46
CA LEU A 473 -34.66 -0.09 17.43
C LEU A 473 -35.99 -0.86 17.46
N LYS A 474 -35.95 -2.17 17.71
CA LYS A 474 -37.18 -2.97 17.82
C LYS A 474 -38.02 -2.58 19.03
N GLN A 475 -37.39 -2.25 20.17
CA GLN A 475 -38.08 -1.86 21.39
C GLN A 475 -38.90 -0.56 21.25
N ILE A 476 -38.49 0.34 20.35
CA ILE A 476 -39.25 1.57 20.07
C ILE A 476 -40.38 1.36 19.05
N GLY A 477 -40.47 0.19 18.42
CA GLY A 477 -41.54 -0.19 17.49
C GLY A 477 -41.17 -0.14 16.00
N VAL A 478 -39.92 0.21 15.65
CA VAL A 478 -39.45 0.23 14.25
C VAL A 478 -39.43 -1.20 13.68
N GLN A 479 -39.84 -1.34 12.42
CA GLN A 479 -39.76 -2.61 11.68
C GLN A 479 -38.35 -2.80 11.11
N LEU A 480 -37.90 -4.04 11.03
CA LEU A 480 -36.56 -4.37 10.55
C LEU A 480 -36.64 -5.40 9.43
N ALA A 481 -35.99 -5.10 8.31
CA ALA A 481 -35.90 -5.99 7.16
C ALA A 481 -34.45 -6.29 6.80
N ILE A 482 -34.21 -7.48 6.27
CA ILE A 482 -32.92 -7.84 5.66
C ILE A 482 -33.04 -7.73 4.15
N ASP A 483 -32.13 -6.96 3.56
CA ASP A 483 -32.02 -6.74 2.14
C ASP A 483 -30.94 -7.61 1.49
N ASP A 484 -31.03 -7.77 0.16
CA ASP A 484 -30.13 -8.58 -0.67
C ASP A 484 -29.94 -10.03 -0.17
N PHE A 485 -30.99 -10.65 0.41
CA PHE A 485 -30.84 -11.95 1.07
C PHE A 485 -30.55 -13.08 0.07
N GLY A 486 -29.47 -13.82 0.32
CA GLY A 486 -28.99 -14.93 -0.51
C GLY A 486 -27.69 -14.62 -1.25
N MET A 487 -27.24 -13.35 -1.25
CA MET A 487 -25.96 -12.94 -1.81
C MET A 487 -24.78 -13.15 -0.82
N GLY A 488 -25.06 -13.37 0.46
CA GLY A 488 -24.08 -13.53 1.53
C GLY A 488 -23.97 -14.94 2.14
N TYR A 489 -23.16 -15.06 3.19
CA TYR A 489 -22.90 -16.30 3.92
C TYR A 489 -23.62 -16.34 5.29
N SER A 490 -24.89 -15.94 5.38
CA SER A 490 -25.61 -16.01 6.65
C SER A 490 -25.91 -17.43 7.07
N SER A 491 -25.49 -17.79 8.29
CA SER A 491 -25.95 -19.00 8.93
C SER A 491 -27.41 -18.83 9.36
N LEU A 492 -28.29 -19.72 8.91
CA LEU A 492 -29.68 -19.88 9.37
C LEU A 492 -29.85 -19.79 10.89
N SER A 493 -28.86 -20.31 11.63
CA SER A 493 -28.85 -20.28 13.09
C SER A 493 -28.80 -18.86 13.67
N ARG A 494 -28.13 -17.94 12.98
CA ARG A 494 -27.99 -16.53 13.37
C ARG A 494 -29.24 -15.74 13.07
N LEU A 495 -29.82 -15.95 11.88
CA LEU A 495 -31.03 -15.29 11.44
C LEU A 495 -32.18 -15.45 12.44
N LYS A 496 -32.30 -16.63 13.07
CA LYS A 496 -33.29 -16.92 14.11
C LYS A 496 -33.17 -16.03 15.36
N SER A 497 -31.97 -15.57 15.68
CA SER A 497 -31.69 -14.80 16.89
C SER A 497 -31.95 -13.30 16.71
N PHE A 498 -31.93 -12.81 15.47
CA PHE A 498 -32.15 -11.40 15.17
C PHE A 498 -33.65 -11.02 15.14
N PRO A 499 -34.02 -9.83 15.62
CA PRO A 499 -35.40 -9.37 15.73
C PRO A 499 -35.89 -8.80 14.39
N ILE A 500 -35.87 -9.62 13.35
CA ILE A 500 -36.19 -9.25 11.98
C ILE A 500 -37.66 -9.59 11.68
N ASP A 501 -38.34 -8.69 10.99
CA ASP A 501 -39.74 -8.83 10.58
C ASP A 501 -39.88 -9.35 9.15
N ARG A 502 -38.92 -9.01 8.28
CA ARG A 502 -39.02 -9.22 6.84
C ARG A 502 -37.70 -9.62 6.21
N LEU A 503 -37.78 -10.49 5.21
CA LEU A 503 -36.68 -10.83 4.32
C LEU A 503 -37.02 -10.39 2.90
N LYS A 504 -36.08 -9.70 2.25
CA LYS A 504 -36.17 -9.30 0.85
C LYS A 504 -35.35 -10.25 0.00
N VAL A 505 -36.00 -10.90 -0.97
CA VAL A 505 -35.34 -11.80 -1.93
C VAL A 505 -34.70 -10.95 -3.01
N ASP A 506 -33.38 -11.02 -3.10
CA ASP A 506 -32.59 -10.25 -4.06
C ASP A 506 -33.06 -10.49 -5.51
N GLN A 507 -33.08 -9.42 -6.29
CA GLN A 507 -33.49 -9.44 -7.69
C GLN A 507 -32.75 -10.47 -8.56
N SER A 508 -31.50 -10.82 -8.22
CA SER A 508 -30.71 -11.82 -8.96
C SER A 508 -31.33 -13.21 -8.94
N PHE A 509 -32.06 -13.56 -7.89
CA PHE A 509 -32.80 -14.84 -7.78
C PHE A 509 -34.21 -14.76 -8.36
N VAL A 510 -34.75 -13.55 -8.55
CA VAL A 510 -36.05 -13.31 -9.20
C VAL A 510 -35.89 -13.19 -10.71
N HIS A 511 -34.74 -12.70 -11.17
CA HIS A 511 -34.41 -12.56 -12.58
C HIS A 511 -34.40 -13.94 -13.27
N ASN A 512 -35.16 -14.04 -14.37
CA ASN A 512 -35.34 -15.27 -15.16
C ASN A 512 -35.78 -16.52 -14.35
N ILE A 513 -36.49 -16.33 -13.23
CA ILE A 513 -36.92 -17.42 -12.33
C ILE A 513 -37.75 -18.53 -13.02
N GLU A 514 -38.38 -18.21 -14.14
CA GLU A 514 -39.16 -19.15 -14.95
C GLU A 514 -38.30 -20.11 -15.80
N GLN A 515 -37.06 -19.71 -16.12
CA GLN A 515 -36.15 -20.43 -17.02
C GLN A 515 -34.93 -21.00 -16.28
N ASP A 516 -34.59 -20.44 -15.12
CA ASP A 516 -33.48 -20.87 -14.29
C ASP A 516 -33.97 -21.69 -13.08
N PRO A 517 -33.82 -23.04 -13.11
CA PRO A 517 -34.27 -23.89 -12.03
C PRO A 517 -33.47 -23.71 -10.74
N GLU A 518 -32.24 -23.18 -10.80
CA GLU A 518 -31.42 -22.91 -9.62
C GLU A 518 -31.96 -21.68 -8.88
N ASN A 519 -32.17 -20.58 -9.59
CA ASN A 519 -32.82 -19.37 -9.06
C ASN A 519 -34.22 -19.68 -8.49
N ALA A 520 -35.03 -20.47 -9.21
CA ALA A 520 -36.33 -20.90 -8.74
C ALA A 520 -36.27 -21.70 -7.43
N ALA A 521 -35.29 -22.60 -7.30
CA ALA A 521 -35.09 -23.39 -6.10
C ALA A 521 -34.65 -22.52 -4.90
N ILE A 522 -33.70 -21.59 -5.13
CA ILE A 522 -33.20 -20.68 -4.10
C ILE A 522 -34.33 -19.76 -3.59
N ALA A 523 -35.02 -19.06 -4.49
CA ALA A 523 -36.14 -18.18 -4.11
C ALA A 523 -37.24 -18.96 -3.36
N THR A 524 -37.57 -20.17 -3.80
CA THR A 524 -38.52 -21.05 -3.09
C THR A 524 -38.05 -21.36 -1.67
N ALA A 525 -36.79 -21.73 -1.51
CA ALA A 525 -36.22 -22.07 -0.21
C ALA A 525 -36.24 -20.87 0.73
N ILE A 526 -35.89 -19.67 0.24
CA ILE A 526 -35.95 -18.43 1.01
C ILE A 526 -37.38 -18.14 1.47
N ILE A 527 -38.36 -18.22 0.55
CA ILE A 527 -39.78 -17.99 0.87
C ILE A 527 -40.28 -18.97 1.94
N ALA A 528 -39.95 -20.26 1.81
CA ALA A 528 -40.38 -21.29 2.76
C ALA A 528 -39.72 -21.13 4.14
N MET A 529 -38.44 -20.76 4.15
CA MET A 529 -37.65 -20.53 5.36
C MET A 529 -38.20 -19.34 6.15
N ALA A 530 -38.39 -18.19 5.51
CA ALA A 530 -38.87 -16.98 6.14
C ALA A 530 -40.22 -17.20 6.85
N LYS A 531 -41.16 -17.86 6.17
CA LYS A 531 -42.45 -18.24 6.74
C LYS A 531 -42.34 -19.15 7.94
N SER A 532 -41.41 -20.11 7.89
CA SER A 532 -41.16 -21.03 9.00
C SER A 532 -40.59 -20.30 10.23
N LEU A 533 -39.91 -19.18 10.03
CA LEU A 533 -39.40 -18.29 11.07
C LEU A 533 -40.40 -17.20 11.49
N GLY A 534 -41.58 -17.14 10.87
CA GLY A 534 -42.60 -16.13 11.15
C GLY A 534 -42.29 -14.74 10.57
N MET A 535 -41.39 -14.67 9.59
CA MET A 535 -41.02 -13.44 8.88
C MET A 535 -41.86 -13.29 7.60
N LYS A 536 -42.15 -12.05 7.20
CA LYS A 536 -42.72 -11.74 5.89
C LYS A 536 -41.65 -11.78 4.80
N VAL A 537 -42.07 -11.99 3.55
CA VAL A 537 -41.17 -12.03 2.40
C VAL A 537 -41.59 -11.05 1.33
N THR A 538 -40.63 -10.25 0.88
CA THR A 538 -40.78 -9.35 -0.27
C THR A 538 -39.84 -9.79 -1.37
N ALA A 539 -40.36 -10.03 -2.57
CA ALA A 539 -39.53 -10.34 -3.73
C ALA A 539 -39.22 -9.07 -4.53
N GLU A 540 -37.95 -8.82 -4.82
CA GLU A 540 -37.49 -7.64 -5.54
C GLU A 540 -37.26 -7.89 -7.02
N GLY A 541 -37.21 -6.82 -7.82
CA GLY A 541 -36.88 -6.92 -9.24
C GLY A 541 -37.90 -7.67 -10.08
N VAL A 542 -39.19 -7.65 -9.70
CA VAL A 542 -40.26 -8.26 -10.50
C VAL A 542 -40.52 -7.42 -11.76
N GLU A 543 -40.22 -7.98 -12.92
CA GLU A 543 -40.29 -7.32 -14.23
C GLU A 543 -41.31 -7.97 -15.18
N THR A 544 -41.71 -9.23 -14.95
CA THR A 544 -42.63 -9.96 -15.83
C THR A 544 -43.82 -10.58 -15.10
N ASP A 545 -44.96 -10.71 -15.79
CA ASP A 545 -46.14 -11.41 -15.25
C ASP A 545 -45.85 -12.87 -14.87
N ALA A 546 -44.89 -13.50 -15.56
CA ALA A 546 -44.46 -14.87 -15.26
C ALA A 546 -43.76 -14.96 -13.89
N GLN A 547 -42.85 -14.02 -13.59
CA GLN A 547 -42.22 -13.91 -12.27
C GLN A 547 -43.25 -13.66 -11.18
N LEU A 548 -44.19 -12.74 -11.42
CA LEU A 548 -45.27 -12.45 -10.48
C LEU A 548 -46.17 -13.67 -10.22
N ALA A 549 -46.52 -14.43 -11.26
CA ALA A 549 -47.29 -15.66 -11.15
C ALA A 549 -46.55 -16.75 -10.36
N PHE A 550 -45.24 -16.91 -10.60
CA PHE A 550 -44.40 -17.83 -9.84
C PHE A 550 -44.38 -17.48 -8.35
N LEU A 551 -44.18 -16.21 -8.01
CA LEU A 551 -44.15 -15.73 -6.63
C LEU A 551 -45.50 -15.95 -5.93
N LYS A 552 -46.62 -15.70 -6.62
CA LYS A 552 -47.98 -15.99 -6.12
C LYS A 552 -48.21 -17.48 -5.87
N ASP A 553 -47.76 -18.36 -6.78
CA ASP A 553 -47.86 -19.81 -6.62
C ASP A 553 -47.09 -20.30 -5.37
N ARG A 554 -45.91 -19.73 -5.11
CA ARG A 554 -45.13 -19.99 -3.89
C ARG A 554 -45.59 -19.21 -2.67
N LYS A 555 -46.72 -18.50 -2.80
CA LYS A 555 -47.39 -17.73 -1.76
C LYS A 555 -46.50 -16.63 -1.16
N CYS A 556 -45.59 -16.04 -1.93
CA CYS A 556 -44.81 -14.88 -1.46
C CYS A 556 -45.76 -13.80 -0.94
N ASP A 557 -45.38 -13.09 0.13
CA ASP A 557 -46.29 -12.14 0.78
C ASP A 557 -46.39 -10.83 -0.01
N GLU A 558 -45.25 -10.30 -0.44
CA GLU A 558 -45.15 -9.00 -1.09
C GLU A 558 -44.22 -9.04 -2.31
N ALA A 559 -44.40 -8.10 -3.24
CA ALA A 559 -43.56 -7.94 -4.43
C ALA A 559 -43.25 -6.47 -4.71
N GLN A 560 -42.06 -6.24 -5.27
CA GLN A 560 -41.58 -4.95 -5.73
C GLN A 560 -40.83 -5.13 -7.05
N GLY A 561 -41.02 -4.20 -7.99
CA GLY A 561 -40.30 -4.22 -9.26
C GLY A 561 -40.94 -3.38 -10.35
N PHE A 562 -40.28 -3.29 -11.50
CA PHE A 562 -40.68 -2.42 -12.61
C PHE A 562 -41.96 -2.85 -13.31
N LEU A 563 -42.38 -4.11 -13.17
CA LEU A 563 -43.71 -4.55 -13.61
C LEU A 563 -44.82 -3.76 -12.90
N LEU A 564 -44.62 -3.47 -11.61
CA LEU A 564 -45.61 -2.79 -10.78
C LEU A 564 -45.50 -1.27 -10.97
N ALA A 565 -44.32 -0.73 -10.69
CA ALA A 565 -44.00 0.68 -10.89
C ALA A 565 -42.48 0.91 -10.79
N LYS A 566 -42.00 1.88 -11.56
CA LYS A 566 -40.64 2.42 -11.37
C LYS A 566 -40.61 3.35 -10.15
N PRO A 567 -39.44 3.54 -9.52
CA PRO A 567 -39.26 4.58 -8.51
C PRO A 567 -39.67 5.95 -9.07
N MET A 568 -40.44 6.72 -8.30
CA MET A 568 -40.97 8.00 -8.75
C MET A 568 -40.98 9.06 -7.62
N PRO A 569 -41.00 10.36 -7.95
CA PRO A 569 -41.06 11.44 -6.95
C PRO A 569 -42.31 11.39 -6.08
N ALA A 570 -42.28 12.10 -4.95
CA ALA A 570 -43.35 12.07 -3.94
C ALA A 570 -44.75 12.48 -4.48
N ILE A 571 -44.78 13.39 -5.47
CA ILE A 571 -46.02 13.86 -6.08
C ILE A 571 -46.62 12.77 -6.99
N GLU A 572 -45.77 12.15 -7.82
CA GLU A 572 -46.20 11.14 -8.79
C GLU A 572 -46.70 9.87 -8.09
N ILE A 573 -46.03 9.42 -7.03
CA ILE A 573 -46.46 8.21 -6.31
C ILE A 573 -47.80 8.41 -5.63
N ARG A 574 -48.08 9.63 -5.14
CA ARG A 574 -49.37 9.98 -4.55
C ARG A 574 -50.48 9.83 -5.58
N GLU A 575 -50.30 10.38 -6.78
CA GLU A 575 -51.27 10.25 -7.86
C GLU A 575 -51.43 8.80 -8.32
N PHE A 576 -50.32 8.06 -8.42
CA PHE A 576 -50.32 6.65 -8.79
C PHE A 576 -51.15 5.80 -7.81
N LEU A 577 -50.89 5.93 -6.51
CA LEU A 577 -51.59 5.15 -5.48
C LEU A 577 -53.08 5.50 -5.40
N LEU A 578 -53.44 6.79 -5.55
CA LEU A 578 -54.84 7.22 -5.55
C LEU A 578 -55.62 6.68 -6.77
N ASN A 579 -55.01 6.66 -7.96
CA ASN A 579 -55.67 6.15 -9.17
C ASN A 579 -55.92 4.63 -9.12
N GLN A 580 -55.07 3.88 -8.43
CA GLN A 580 -55.21 2.43 -8.27
C GLN A 580 -56.38 2.07 -7.34
N LEU A 581 -56.66 2.89 -6.33
CA LEU A 581 -57.85 2.73 -5.47
C LEU A 581 -59.16 2.92 -6.25
N ILE A 582 -59.18 3.86 -7.20
CA ILE A 582 -60.36 4.14 -8.03
C ILE A 582 -60.60 3.05 -9.09
N SER A 583 -59.55 2.32 -9.48
CA SER A 583 -59.61 1.28 -10.52
C SER A 583 -59.98 -0.12 -9.97
N THR A 584 -60.03 -0.28 -8.64
CA THR A 584 -60.39 -1.53 -7.95
C THR A 584 -61.79 -1.55 -7.36
N GLU A 585 -62.54 -0.45 -7.44
CA GLU A 585 -64.02 -0.39 -7.29
C GLU A 585 -64.72 -0.63 -8.63
#